data_AF-A0A7X5BFA4-F1
#
_entry.id   AF-A0A7X5BFA4-F1
#
_cell.length_a   1.000
_cell.length_b   1.000
_cell.length_c   1.000
_cell.angle_alpha   90.00
_cell.angle_beta   90.00
_cell.angle_gamma   90.00
#
_symmetry.space_group_name_H-M   'P 1'
#
loop_
_entity.id
_entity.type
_entity.pdbx_description
1 polymer ?
#
loop_
_entity_poly.entity_id
_entity_poly.type
_entity_poly.pdbx_seq_one_letter_code
_entity_poly.pdbx_strand_id
1 'polypeptide(L)'
;MATLDVNPEHYSAQLAEKITRLTEMFQPYQVPELEVFESPQQHYRMRAEFRVWHEGDEMYYIMFNPTTREKYRVDQFPAASRLINDLMPLLLDAMKKNDTLRRKLFQVDFLSTLSGEVLVSLLYHRQLDEAWTIEANKLKQQLNDEGFNLNLIGRARKMKIVLDREYVIEKLHVNGQPYLYQQVENSFTQPNGKVAEKMLEWAVDCTQDSQGDLLELYCGNGNFSLALAQNFDRVLATELAKPSVESAQYN
;
A
#
# COMPACT_ATOMS: atom_id res chain seq x y z
N MET A 1 14.22 -1.01 3.13
CA MET A 1 13.82 -1.29 1.73
C MET A 1 13.76 -2.80 1.56
N ALA A 2 12.75 -3.32 0.86
CA ALA A 2 12.66 -4.76 0.62
C ALA A 2 13.92 -5.24 -0.09
N THR A 3 14.51 -6.34 0.39
CA THR A 3 15.58 -7.05 -0.31
C THR A 3 15.04 -7.48 -1.69
N LEU A 4 15.87 -7.29 -2.71
CA LEU A 4 15.55 -7.59 -4.12
C LEU A 4 15.09 -9.04 -4.32
N ASP A 5 15.56 -9.91 -3.45
CA ASP A 5 15.28 -11.33 -3.49
C ASP A 5 14.19 -11.64 -2.46
N VAL A 6 12.93 -11.59 -2.89
CA VAL A 6 11.84 -12.26 -2.18
C VAL A 6 11.96 -13.74 -2.54
N ASN A 7 12.97 -14.40 -1.96
CA ASN A 7 13.13 -15.84 -2.05
C ASN A 7 12.40 -16.49 -0.85
N PRO A 8 11.25 -17.15 -1.09
CA PRO A 8 10.49 -17.81 -0.03
C PRO A 8 11.29 -18.88 0.73
N GLU A 9 12.29 -19.49 0.08
CA GLU A 9 13.14 -20.53 0.70
C GLU A 9 13.93 -20.00 1.90
N HIS A 10 14.20 -18.70 1.94
CA HIS A 10 14.91 -18.06 3.06
C HIS A 10 13.97 -17.51 4.13
N TYR A 11 12.64 -17.61 3.96
CA TYR A 11 11.67 -16.99 4.87
C TYR A 11 11.85 -17.44 6.32
N SER A 12 11.87 -18.75 6.57
CA SER A 12 11.99 -19.29 7.93
C SER A 12 13.31 -18.89 8.61
N ALA A 13 14.42 -18.88 7.86
CA ALA A 13 15.72 -18.45 8.38
C ALA A 13 15.73 -16.96 8.70
N GLN A 14 15.16 -16.12 7.84
CA GLN A 14 15.03 -14.68 8.07
C GLN A 14 14.12 -14.37 9.26
N LEU A 15 13.05 -15.14 9.45
CA LEU A 15 12.15 -14.99 10.60
C LEU A 15 12.87 -15.39 11.90
N ALA A 16 13.55 -16.54 11.90
CA ALA A 16 14.32 -17.00 13.06
C ALA A 16 15.38 -15.98 13.49
N GLU A 17 16.13 -15.39 12.54
CA GLU A 17 17.09 -14.33 12.82
C GLU A 17 16.43 -13.12 13.50
N LYS A 18 15.26 -12.68 13.02
CA LYS A 18 14.50 -11.57 13.61
C LYS A 18 14.04 -11.88 15.03
N ILE A 19 13.57 -13.12 15.27
CA ILE A 19 13.15 -13.56 16.61
C ILE A 19 14.34 -13.51 17.56
N THR A 20 15.45 -14.16 17.21
CA THR A 20 16.67 -14.16 18.04
C THR A 20 17.13 -12.75 18.36
N ARG A 21 17.23 -11.88 17.35
CA ARG A 21 17.64 -10.48 17.53
C ARG A 21 16.70 -9.70 18.45
N LEU A 22 15.38 -9.91 18.34
CA LEU A 22 14.39 -9.22 19.16
C LEU A 22 14.42 -9.72 20.60
N THR A 23 14.56 -11.03 20.82
CA THR A 23 14.72 -11.65 22.14
C THR A 23 15.96 -11.11 22.86
N GLU A 24 17.10 -11.03 22.17
CA GLU A 24 18.34 -10.46 22.72
C GLU A 24 18.18 -8.98 23.09
N MET A 25 17.53 -8.18 22.21
CA MET A 25 17.29 -6.77 22.46
C MET A 25 16.44 -6.52 23.70
N PHE A 26 15.44 -7.37 23.95
CA PHE A 26 14.53 -7.22 25.08
C PHE A 26 14.97 -7.91 26.38
N GLN A 27 16.08 -8.66 26.36
CA GLN A 27 16.58 -9.41 27.52
C GLN A 27 16.68 -8.56 28.81
N PRO A 28 17.10 -7.27 28.78
CA PRO A 28 17.20 -6.47 30.00
C PRO A 28 15.86 -6.05 30.62
N TYR A 29 14.73 -6.19 29.91
CA TYR A 29 13.45 -5.58 30.29
C TYR A 29 12.43 -6.56 30.87
N GLN A 30 12.78 -7.84 31.04
CA GLN A 30 11.89 -8.88 31.60
C GLN A 30 10.52 -8.95 30.90
N VAL A 31 10.51 -8.81 29.56
CA VAL A 31 9.27 -8.90 28.77
C VAL A 31 8.74 -10.34 28.72
N PRO A 32 7.44 -10.55 28.45
CA PRO A 32 6.88 -11.87 28.19
C PRO A 32 7.52 -12.60 27.01
N GLU A 33 7.20 -13.89 26.86
CA GLU A 33 7.58 -14.64 25.66
C GLU A 33 7.01 -13.96 24.40
N LEU A 34 7.80 -13.97 23.33
CA LEU A 34 7.41 -13.34 22.08
C LEU A 34 6.31 -14.13 21.37
N GLU A 35 5.19 -13.48 21.11
CA GLU A 35 4.21 -13.94 20.14
C GLU A 35 4.69 -13.61 18.72
N VAL A 36 4.66 -14.60 17.82
CA VAL A 36 5.21 -14.45 16.45
C VAL A 36 4.09 -14.54 15.42
N PHE A 37 3.93 -13.46 14.66
CA PHE A 37 2.90 -13.35 13.62
C PHE A 37 3.53 -13.36 12.22
N GLU A 38 3.37 -14.49 11.52
CA GLU A 38 3.96 -14.68 10.21
C GLU A 38 3.30 -13.86 9.09
N SER A 39 4.07 -13.38 8.12
CA SER A 39 3.56 -12.81 6.87
C SER A 39 3.38 -13.91 5.82
N PRO A 40 2.44 -13.78 4.87
CA PRO A 40 2.55 -14.52 3.62
C PRO A 40 3.94 -14.32 3.00
N GLN A 41 4.52 -15.38 2.44
CA GLN A 41 5.89 -15.36 1.89
C GLN A 41 5.99 -14.55 0.59
N GLN A 42 4.87 -14.39 -0.11
CA GLN A 42 4.73 -13.60 -1.33
C GLN A 42 3.40 -12.85 -1.32
N HIS A 43 3.27 -11.86 -2.20
CA HIS A 43 2.06 -11.08 -2.43
C HIS A 43 1.52 -10.37 -1.19
N TYR A 44 2.40 -10.05 -0.26
CA TYR A 44 2.04 -9.45 1.02
C TYR A 44 1.99 -7.92 0.95
N ARG A 45 2.64 -7.29 -0.04
CA ARG A 45 2.78 -5.83 -0.09
C ARG A 45 1.67 -5.18 -0.92
N MET A 46 0.86 -4.37 -0.26
CA MET A 46 -0.32 -3.71 -0.85
C MET A 46 0.01 -2.41 -1.58
N ARG A 47 1.24 -1.89 -1.46
CA ARG A 47 1.73 -0.72 -2.19
C ARG A 47 3.10 -0.92 -2.82
N ALA A 48 3.27 -0.47 -4.06
CA ALA A 48 4.55 -0.55 -4.77
C ALA A 48 4.75 0.67 -5.67
N GLU A 49 5.99 1.10 -5.80
CA GLU A 49 6.38 2.29 -6.56
C GLU A 49 7.48 1.86 -7.53
N PHE A 50 7.28 2.12 -8.81
CA PHE A 50 8.21 1.71 -9.86
C PHE A 50 8.59 2.90 -10.72
N ARG A 51 9.88 3.03 -11.05
CA ARG A 51 10.27 3.95 -12.12
C ARG A 51 9.91 3.32 -13.46
N VAL A 52 9.63 4.17 -14.44
CA VAL A 52 9.38 3.76 -15.82
C VAL A 52 10.59 4.13 -16.67
N TRP A 53 11.13 3.13 -17.37
CA TRP A 53 12.22 3.33 -18.32
C TRP A 53 11.69 3.28 -19.75
N HIS A 54 12.28 4.11 -20.61
CA HIS A 54 11.92 4.23 -22.02
C HIS A 54 13.13 3.84 -22.87
N GLU A 55 12.95 2.89 -23.78
CA GLU A 55 13.99 2.45 -24.72
C GLU A 55 13.37 2.35 -26.11
N GLY A 56 13.54 3.41 -26.92
CA GLY A 56 12.80 3.54 -28.18
C GLY A 56 11.29 3.51 -27.96
N ASP A 57 10.62 2.55 -28.58
CA ASP A 57 9.18 2.32 -28.42
C ASP A 57 8.82 1.44 -27.20
N GLU A 58 9.83 0.85 -26.55
CA GLU A 58 9.64 0.05 -25.35
C GLU A 58 9.41 0.92 -24.10
N MET A 59 8.65 0.33 -23.16
CA MET A 59 8.34 0.90 -21.86
C MET A 59 8.30 -0.23 -20.85
N TYR A 60 9.07 -0.13 -19.77
CA TYR A 60 9.10 -1.15 -18.74
C TYR A 60 9.40 -0.57 -17.36
N TYR A 61 8.98 -1.28 -16.31
CA TYR A 61 9.27 -0.89 -14.95
C TYR A 61 10.72 -1.20 -14.60
N ILE A 62 11.31 -0.33 -13.80
CA ILE A 62 12.61 -0.55 -13.17
C ILE A 62 12.56 -0.21 -11.69
N MET A 63 13.45 -0.85 -10.96
CA MET A 63 13.81 -0.49 -9.60
C MET A 63 15.34 -0.41 -9.50
N PHE A 64 15.85 0.03 -8.35
CA PHE A 64 17.27 0.17 -8.12
C PHE A 64 17.72 -0.79 -7.02
N ASN A 65 18.89 -1.39 -7.20
CA ASN A 65 19.54 -2.12 -6.14
C ASN A 65 19.87 -1.16 -4.98
N PRO A 66 19.48 -1.46 -3.73
CA PRO A 66 19.68 -0.54 -2.61
C PRO A 66 21.16 -0.31 -2.28
N THR A 67 22.04 -1.27 -2.60
CA THR A 67 23.48 -1.22 -2.34
C THR A 67 24.24 -0.67 -3.53
N THR A 68 24.08 -1.26 -4.72
CA THR A 68 24.87 -0.86 -5.91
C THR A 68 24.27 0.34 -6.64
N ARG A 69 23.00 0.66 -6.40
CA ARG A 69 22.19 1.66 -7.14
C ARG A 69 22.03 1.35 -8.62
N GLU A 70 22.39 0.15 -9.06
CA GLU A 70 22.16 -0.29 -10.44
C GLU A 70 20.66 -0.50 -10.67
N LYS A 71 20.19 -0.04 -11.83
CA LYS A 71 18.81 -0.28 -12.25
C LYS A 71 18.66 -1.72 -12.75
N TYR A 72 17.51 -2.31 -12.48
CA TYR A 72 17.12 -3.61 -13.04
C TYR A 72 15.66 -3.56 -13.49
N ARG A 73 15.34 -4.30 -14.55
CA ARG A 73 13.99 -4.42 -15.12
C ARG A 73 13.11 -5.26 -14.20
N VAL A 74 11.84 -4.85 -14.06
CA VAL A 74 10.83 -5.52 -13.24
C VAL A 74 9.62 -5.83 -14.13
N ASP A 75 9.48 -7.08 -14.54
CA ASP A 75 8.28 -7.55 -15.26
C ASP A 75 7.23 -8.12 -14.30
N GLN A 76 7.69 -8.63 -13.16
CA GLN A 76 6.90 -9.14 -12.04
C GLN A 76 7.58 -8.73 -10.73
N PHE A 77 6.79 -8.55 -9.69
CA PHE A 77 7.27 -8.18 -8.36
C PHE A 77 6.56 -9.03 -7.29
N PRO A 78 7.07 -10.24 -6.99
CA PRO A 78 6.42 -11.20 -6.09
C PRO A 78 6.15 -10.68 -4.67
N ALA A 79 6.81 -9.60 -4.24
CA ALA A 79 6.49 -8.93 -2.99
C ALA A 79 5.12 -8.24 -3.02
N ALA A 80 4.79 -7.59 -4.14
CA ALA A 80 3.52 -6.87 -4.30
C ALA A 80 2.34 -7.82 -4.45
N SER A 81 1.16 -7.34 -4.08
CA SER A 81 -0.10 -8.06 -4.19
C SER A 81 -0.30 -8.65 -5.59
N ARG A 82 -1.12 -9.71 -5.68
CA ARG A 82 -1.49 -10.29 -6.97
C ARG A 82 -2.11 -9.26 -7.89
N LEU A 83 -3.03 -8.44 -7.35
CA LEU A 83 -3.69 -7.35 -8.08
C LEU A 83 -2.68 -6.41 -8.76
N ILE A 84 -1.59 -6.03 -8.08
CA ILE A 84 -0.54 -5.21 -8.69
C ILE A 84 0.18 -5.97 -9.80
N ASN A 85 0.58 -7.22 -9.57
CA ASN A 85 1.30 -8.03 -10.56
C ASN A 85 0.47 -8.31 -11.82
N ASP A 86 -0.84 -8.51 -11.66
CA ASP A 86 -1.78 -8.75 -12.76
C ASP A 86 -1.98 -7.46 -13.57
N LEU A 87 -2.06 -6.31 -12.90
CA LEU A 87 -2.28 -5.01 -13.53
C LEU A 87 -1.05 -4.45 -14.26
N MET A 88 0.15 -4.63 -13.70
CA MET A 88 1.40 -4.07 -14.22
C MET A 88 1.59 -4.27 -15.75
N PRO A 89 1.52 -5.49 -16.31
CA PRO A 89 1.74 -5.68 -17.74
C PRO A 89 0.62 -5.06 -18.60
N LEU A 90 -0.64 -5.16 -18.15
CA LEU A 90 -1.80 -4.62 -18.88
C LEU A 90 -1.76 -3.10 -18.95
N LEU A 91 -1.39 -2.45 -17.85
CA LEU A 91 -1.25 -0.99 -17.77
C LEU A 91 -0.17 -0.49 -18.74
N LEU A 92 1.00 -1.14 -18.79
CA LEU A 92 2.05 -0.74 -19.72
C LEU A 92 1.63 -0.92 -21.18
N ASP A 93 1.04 -2.06 -21.53
CA ASP A 93 0.63 -2.35 -22.91
C ASP A 93 -0.42 -1.34 -23.41
N ALA A 94 -1.44 -1.07 -22.60
CA ALA A 94 -2.49 -0.10 -22.92
C ALA A 94 -1.97 1.33 -23.11
N MET A 95 -0.89 1.71 -22.42
CA MET A 95 -0.26 3.03 -22.57
C MET A 95 0.79 3.09 -23.69
N LYS A 96 1.38 1.95 -24.09
CA LYS A 96 2.61 1.91 -24.93
C LYS A 96 2.47 2.66 -26.26
N LYS A 97 1.30 2.57 -26.90
CA LYS A 97 1.02 3.22 -28.21
C LYS A 97 0.37 4.59 -28.09
N ASN A 98 0.09 5.06 -26.87
CA ASN A 98 -0.58 6.32 -26.62
C ASN A 98 0.45 7.37 -26.20
N ASP A 99 0.92 8.22 -27.12
CA ASP A 99 1.96 9.23 -26.81
C ASP A 99 1.53 10.16 -25.66
N THR A 100 0.25 10.50 -25.56
CA THR A 100 -0.27 11.32 -24.47
C THR A 100 -0.03 10.66 -23.10
N LEU A 101 -0.28 9.36 -22.96
CA LEU A 101 -0.07 8.65 -21.68
C LEU A 101 1.40 8.23 -21.48
N ARG A 102 2.13 7.97 -22.57
CA ARG A 102 3.51 7.50 -22.54
C ARG A 102 4.53 8.62 -22.29
N ARG A 103 4.36 9.76 -22.94
CA ARG A 103 5.41 10.78 -23.05
C ARG A 103 5.72 11.39 -21.69
N LYS A 104 6.99 11.25 -21.28
CA LYS A 104 7.54 11.76 -20.01
C LYS A 104 6.92 11.16 -18.74
N LEU A 105 6.21 10.04 -18.84
CA LEU A 105 5.92 9.19 -17.67
C LEU A 105 7.26 8.73 -17.09
N PHE A 106 7.47 8.81 -15.79
CA PHE A 106 8.74 8.40 -15.18
C PHE A 106 8.58 7.50 -13.97
N GLN A 107 7.37 7.43 -13.41
CA GLN A 107 7.06 6.61 -12.24
C GLN A 107 5.57 6.26 -12.24
N VAL A 108 5.27 5.07 -11.74
CA VAL A 108 3.92 4.60 -11.46
C VAL A 108 3.88 4.10 -10.02
N ASP A 109 2.93 4.63 -9.25
CA ASP A 109 2.68 4.21 -7.88
C ASP A 109 1.37 3.44 -7.84
N PHE A 110 1.40 2.28 -7.17
CA PHE A 110 0.25 1.41 -6.99
C PHE A 110 -0.13 1.36 -5.52
N LEU A 111 -1.41 1.56 -5.23
CA LEU A 111 -2.04 1.34 -3.93
C LEU A 111 -3.22 0.37 -4.14
N SER A 112 -3.04 -0.88 -3.72
CA SER A 112 -4.05 -1.94 -3.78
C SER A 112 -4.59 -2.27 -2.39
N THR A 113 -5.71 -2.98 -2.33
CA THR A 113 -6.34 -3.41 -1.07
C THR A 113 -6.66 -4.91 -1.06
N LEU A 114 -6.95 -5.46 0.11
CA LEU A 114 -7.53 -6.80 0.24
C LEU A 114 -8.98 -6.87 -0.27
N SER A 115 -9.67 -5.73 -0.34
CA SER A 115 -11.02 -5.63 -0.91
C SER A 115 -11.07 -5.70 -2.44
N GLY A 116 -9.91 -5.66 -3.11
CA GLY A 116 -9.80 -5.72 -4.57
C GLY A 116 -9.84 -4.36 -5.29
N GLU A 117 -9.80 -3.24 -4.55
CA GLU A 117 -9.63 -1.91 -5.15
C GLU A 117 -8.16 -1.63 -5.46
N VAL A 118 -7.91 -0.82 -6.49
CA VAL A 118 -6.57 -0.30 -6.81
C VAL A 118 -6.62 1.15 -7.28
N LEU A 119 -5.70 1.95 -6.76
CA LEU A 119 -5.46 3.31 -7.20
C LEU A 119 -4.06 3.40 -7.78
N VAL A 120 -3.98 3.91 -9.00
CA VAL A 120 -2.70 4.06 -9.71
C VAL A 120 -2.40 5.52 -9.95
N SER A 121 -1.24 5.96 -9.49
CA SER A 121 -0.74 7.31 -9.76
C SER A 121 0.31 7.27 -10.86
N LEU A 122 0.05 7.99 -11.95
CA LEU A 122 0.93 8.15 -13.09
C LEU A 122 1.69 9.48 -12.95
N LEU A 123 3.01 9.42 -12.79
CA LEU A 123 3.84 10.59 -12.50
C LEU A 123 4.66 11.02 -13.72
N TYR A 124 4.61 12.32 -14.04
CA TYR A 124 5.15 12.87 -15.29
C TYR A 124 6.16 14.01 -15.09
N HIS A 125 7.16 14.06 -15.97
CA HIS A 125 8.06 15.20 -16.18
C HIS A 125 7.54 16.16 -17.26
N ARG A 126 6.23 16.38 -17.30
CA ARG A 126 5.54 17.38 -18.13
C ARG A 126 4.23 17.79 -17.45
N GLN A 127 3.68 18.95 -17.82
CA GLN A 127 2.32 19.30 -17.41
C GLN A 127 1.30 18.42 -18.14
N LEU A 128 0.17 18.19 -17.49
CA LEU A 128 -0.95 17.40 -17.99
C LEU A 128 -2.05 18.35 -18.43
N ASP A 129 -2.66 18.03 -19.57
CA ASP A 129 -3.67 18.83 -20.25
C ASP A 129 -4.98 18.02 -20.39
N GLU A 130 -5.98 18.62 -21.01
CA GLU A 130 -7.28 17.98 -21.24
C GLU A 130 -7.17 16.71 -22.08
N ALA A 131 -6.24 16.69 -23.06
CA ALA A 131 -5.96 15.51 -23.86
C ALA A 131 -5.49 14.34 -22.97
N TRP A 132 -4.65 14.60 -21.96
CA TRP A 132 -4.27 13.59 -20.98
C TRP A 132 -5.48 13.07 -20.20
N THR A 133 -6.36 13.94 -19.73
CA THR A 133 -7.56 13.52 -18.97
C THR A 133 -8.49 12.63 -19.81
N ILE A 134 -8.67 12.95 -21.10
CA ILE A 134 -9.49 12.15 -22.02
C ILE A 134 -8.89 10.75 -22.18
N GLU A 135 -7.60 10.67 -22.50
CA GLU A 135 -6.92 9.38 -22.71
C GLU A 135 -6.80 8.57 -21.41
N ALA A 136 -6.62 9.22 -20.26
CA ALA A 136 -6.57 8.55 -18.97
C ALA A 136 -7.94 7.97 -18.58
N ASN A 137 -9.04 8.65 -18.90
CA ASN A 137 -10.38 8.08 -18.70
C ASN A 137 -10.64 6.86 -19.58
N LYS A 138 -10.19 6.87 -20.84
CA LYS A 138 -10.27 5.69 -21.72
C LYS A 138 -9.44 4.52 -21.17
N LEU A 139 -8.20 4.79 -20.73
CA LEU A 139 -7.34 3.79 -20.09
C LEU A 139 -8.01 3.19 -18.85
N LYS A 140 -8.55 4.04 -17.96
CA LYS A 140 -9.27 3.60 -16.76
C LYS A 140 -10.43 2.68 -17.13
N GLN A 141 -11.26 3.08 -18.09
CA GLN A 141 -12.40 2.28 -18.53
C GLN A 141 -11.95 0.93 -19.11
N GLN A 142 -10.97 0.94 -20.01
CA GLN A 142 -10.43 -0.29 -20.60
C GLN A 142 -9.96 -1.28 -19.53
N LEU A 143 -9.22 -0.81 -18.53
CA LEU A 143 -8.74 -1.68 -17.44
C LEU A 143 -9.89 -2.14 -16.53
N ASN A 144 -10.90 -1.32 -16.29
CA ASN A 144 -12.08 -1.77 -15.54
C ASN A 144 -12.90 -2.81 -16.33
N ASP A 145 -12.94 -2.72 -17.67
CA ASP A 145 -13.58 -3.71 -18.53
C ASP A 145 -12.84 -5.06 -18.51
N GLU A 146 -11.53 -5.07 -18.24
CA GLU A 146 -10.72 -6.27 -17.96
C GLU A 146 -10.96 -6.85 -16.54
N GLY A 147 -11.84 -6.23 -15.74
CA GLY A 147 -12.27 -6.72 -14.43
C GLY A 147 -11.58 -6.10 -13.22
N PHE A 148 -10.81 -5.03 -13.40
CA PHE A 148 -10.22 -4.30 -12.28
C PHE A 148 -11.23 -3.32 -11.65
N ASN A 149 -11.11 -3.06 -10.34
CA ASN A 149 -11.74 -1.91 -9.70
C ASN A 149 -10.69 -0.83 -9.50
N LEU A 150 -10.39 -0.14 -10.60
CA LEU A 150 -9.26 0.77 -10.71
C LEU A 150 -9.71 2.24 -10.83
N ASN A 151 -8.93 3.11 -10.18
CA ASN A 151 -8.94 4.53 -10.48
C ASN A 151 -7.53 5.08 -10.75
N LEU A 152 -7.47 6.24 -11.41
CA LEU A 152 -6.21 6.88 -11.80
C LEU A 152 -6.05 8.28 -11.22
N ILE A 153 -4.79 8.63 -10.95
CA ILE A 153 -4.35 9.99 -10.64
C ILE A 153 -3.21 10.36 -11.60
N GLY A 154 -3.30 11.54 -12.19
CA GLY A 154 -2.20 12.16 -12.92
C GLY A 154 -1.43 13.11 -12.02
N ARG A 155 -0.11 12.95 -11.92
CA ARG A 155 0.76 13.84 -11.16
C ARG A 155 1.84 14.46 -12.04
N ALA A 156 2.02 15.76 -11.86
CA ALA A 156 3.15 16.50 -12.39
C ALA A 156 3.61 17.53 -11.35
N ARG A 157 4.66 18.29 -11.66
CA ARG A 157 5.15 19.33 -10.76
C ARG A 157 4.03 20.32 -10.40
N LYS A 158 3.65 20.36 -9.12
CA LYS A 158 2.56 21.18 -8.55
C LYS A 158 1.18 20.94 -9.19
N MET A 159 0.96 19.77 -9.76
CA MET A 159 -0.28 19.42 -10.44
C MET A 159 -0.72 18.01 -10.02
N LYS A 160 -1.99 17.90 -9.67
CA LYS A 160 -2.67 16.65 -9.36
C LYS A 160 -4.01 16.67 -10.09
N ILE A 161 -4.23 15.71 -10.97
CA ILE A 161 -5.51 15.46 -11.63
C ILE A 161 -6.05 14.16 -11.06
N VAL A 162 -7.12 14.26 -10.28
CA VAL A 162 -7.88 13.10 -9.81
C VAL A 162 -8.98 12.84 -10.83
N LEU A 163 -9.10 11.61 -11.33
CA LEU A 163 -10.21 11.29 -12.24
C LEU A 163 -11.53 11.24 -11.46
N ASP A 164 -11.71 10.25 -10.58
CA ASP A 164 -12.95 10.13 -9.79
C ASP A 164 -12.76 10.34 -8.28
N ARG A 165 -11.71 9.73 -7.72
CA ARG A 165 -11.42 9.66 -6.28
C ARG A 165 -9.94 9.42 -6.06
N GLU A 166 -9.43 9.92 -4.95
CA GLU A 166 -8.00 9.84 -4.59
C GLU A 166 -7.70 8.84 -3.48
N TYR A 167 -8.62 7.91 -3.25
CA TYR A 167 -8.53 6.90 -2.21
C TYR A 167 -9.05 5.56 -2.71
N VAL A 168 -8.67 4.51 -1.99
CA VAL A 168 -9.27 3.17 -2.05
C VAL A 168 -9.96 2.84 -0.73
N ILE A 169 -10.90 1.92 -0.74
CA ILE A 169 -11.55 1.37 0.45
C ILE A 169 -10.96 0.01 0.76
N GLU A 170 -10.18 -0.08 1.83
CA GLU A 170 -9.66 -1.34 2.36
C GLU A 170 -10.72 -2.04 3.21
N LYS A 171 -10.68 -3.38 3.21
CA LYS A 171 -11.51 -4.22 4.09
C LYS A 171 -10.61 -5.20 4.85
N LEU A 172 -10.40 -4.92 6.14
CA LEU A 172 -9.65 -5.80 7.04
C LEU A 172 -10.63 -6.59 7.90
N HIS A 173 -10.34 -7.85 8.17
CA HIS A 173 -11.10 -8.65 9.12
C HIS A 173 -10.32 -8.77 10.43
N VAL A 174 -10.93 -8.36 11.53
CA VAL A 174 -10.36 -8.44 12.88
C VAL A 174 -11.26 -9.38 13.68
N ASN A 175 -10.77 -10.57 14.03
CA ASN A 175 -11.56 -11.60 14.72
C ASN A 175 -12.87 -11.93 13.96
N GLY A 176 -12.81 -11.92 12.62
CA GLY A 176 -13.95 -12.16 11.74
C GLY A 176 -14.88 -10.95 11.52
N GLN A 177 -14.71 -9.85 12.26
CA GLN A 177 -15.49 -8.62 12.06
C GLN A 177 -14.86 -7.77 10.94
N PRO A 178 -15.64 -7.36 9.92
CA PRO A 178 -15.12 -6.54 8.84
C PRO A 178 -15.04 -5.06 9.26
N TYR A 179 -13.86 -4.46 9.05
CA TYR A 179 -13.62 -3.02 9.17
C TYR A 179 -13.31 -2.43 7.81
N LEU A 180 -13.95 -1.30 7.48
CA LEU A 180 -13.70 -0.55 6.27
C LEU A 180 -12.78 0.62 6.57
N TYR A 181 -11.72 0.78 5.79
CA TYR A 181 -10.79 1.88 5.94
C TYR A 181 -10.56 2.58 4.60
N GLN A 182 -10.95 3.84 4.50
CA GLN A 182 -10.48 4.72 3.46
C GLN A 182 -8.95 4.86 3.58
N GLN A 183 -8.28 4.73 2.44
CA GLN A 183 -6.84 4.86 2.29
C GLN A 183 -6.56 5.86 1.17
N VAL A 184 -6.20 7.08 1.57
CA VAL A 184 -5.92 8.19 0.65
C VAL A 184 -4.51 8.06 0.07
N GLU A 185 -4.37 8.34 -1.22
CA GLU A 185 -3.07 8.39 -1.90
C GLU A 185 -2.07 9.31 -1.18
N ASN A 186 -0.82 8.85 -1.04
CA ASN A 186 0.26 9.51 -0.30
C ASN A 186 0.06 9.68 1.22
N SER A 187 -1.06 9.20 1.77
CA SER A 187 -1.18 8.99 3.22
C SER A 187 -0.54 7.67 3.65
N PHE A 188 -0.14 7.58 4.91
CA PHE A 188 0.42 6.34 5.44
C PHE A 188 -0.67 5.27 5.58
N THR A 189 -0.34 4.04 5.18
CA THR A 189 -1.14 2.84 5.40
C THR A 189 -0.19 1.67 5.68
N GLN A 190 -0.69 0.67 6.40
CA GLN A 190 0.10 -0.54 6.63
C GLN A 190 0.33 -1.26 5.31
N PRO A 191 1.59 -1.47 4.88
CA PRO A 191 1.87 -2.00 3.57
C PRO A 191 1.57 -3.49 3.44
N ASN A 192 1.25 -4.19 4.54
CA ASN A 192 0.91 -5.61 4.55
C ASN A 192 -0.44 -5.80 5.24
N GLY A 193 -1.51 -5.89 4.45
CA GLY A 193 -2.87 -6.02 4.97
C GLY A 193 -3.07 -7.25 5.87
N LYS A 194 -2.42 -8.38 5.55
CA LYS A 194 -2.54 -9.61 6.35
C LYS A 194 -1.80 -9.56 7.68
N VAL A 195 -0.70 -8.84 7.75
CA VAL A 195 -0.06 -8.55 9.05
C VAL A 195 -0.80 -7.44 9.78
N ALA A 196 -1.44 -6.49 9.08
CA ALA A 196 -2.29 -5.48 9.69
C ALA A 196 -3.48 -6.11 10.43
N GLU A 197 -4.19 -7.07 9.82
CA GLU A 197 -5.24 -7.85 10.50
C GLU A 197 -4.71 -8.45 11.82
N LYS A 198 -3.56 -9.13 11.79
CA LYS A 198 -2.95 -9.74 12.99
C LYS A 198 -2.55 -8.72 14.05
N MET A 199 -2.02 -7.56 13.66
CA MET A 199 -1.69 -6.49 14.61
C MET A 199 -2.94 -5.94 15.30
N LEU A 200 -4.05 -5.80 14.57
CA LEU A 200 -5.32 -5.33 15.12
C LEU A 200 -5.90 -6.40 16.06
N GLU A 201 -5.89 -7.66 15.67
CA GLU A 201 -6.36 -8.78 16.50
C GLU A 201 -5.58 -8.87 17.80
N TRP A 202 -4.25 -8.81 17.72
CA TRP A 202 -3.37 -8.82 18.89
C TRP A 202 -3.61 -7.61 19.81
N ALA A 203 -3.77 -6.41 19.24
CA ALA A 203 -4.02 -5.21 20.03
C ALA A 203 -5.39 -5.29 20.74
N VAL A 204 -6.43 -5.81 20.05
CA VAL A 204 -7.74 -6.06 20.65
C VAL A 204 -7.64 -7.09 21.76
N ASP A 205 -6.88 -8.15 21.60
CA ASP A 205 -6.68 -9.17 22.65
C ASP A 205 -5.98 -8.58 23.89
N CYS A 206 -4.90 -7.83 23.67
CA CYS A 206 -4.12 -7.21 24.74
C CYS A 206 -4.88 -6.18 25.57
N THR A 207 -5.96 -5.60 25.03
CA THR A 207 -6.77 -4.61 25.75
C THR A 207 -8.13 -5.14 26.21
N GLN A 208 -8.38 -6.45 26.13
CA GLN A 208 -9.58 -7.04 26.73
C GLN A 208 -9.67 -6.67 28.22
N ASP A 209 -10.91 -6.49 28.70
CA ASP A 209 -11.24 -6.13 30.08
C ASP A 209 -10.61 -4.82 30.61
N SER A 210 -10.02 -4.00 29.73
CA SER A 210 -9.57 -2.65 30.06
C SER A 210 -10.73 -1.81 30.61
N GLN A 211 -10.41 -0.88 31.52
CA GLN A 211 -11.40 0.00 32.14
C GLN A 211 -11.12 1.45 31.73
N GLY A 212 -12.17 2.22 31.41
CA GLY A 212 -12.08 3.63 31.06
C GLY A 212 -11.89 3.90 29.57
N ASP A 213 -11.15 4.97 29.25
CA ASP A 213 -11.02 5.52 27.90
C ASP A 213 -9.64 5.25 27.28
N LEU A 214 -9.56 5.22 25.94
CA LEU A 214 -8.31 5.09 25.17
C LEU A 214 -7.85 6.45 24.62
N LEU A 215 -6.54 6.70 24.64
CA LEU A 215 -5.88 7.78 23.90
C LEU A 215 -4.91 7.19 22.85
N GLU A 216 -5.14 7.47 21.57
CA GLU A 216 -4.19 7.14 20.49
C GLU A 216 -3.49 8.41 19.97
N LEU A 217 -2.16 8.34 19.82
CA LEU A 217 -1.36 9.40 19.24
C LEU A 217 -0.94 9.05 17.82
N TYR A 218 -1.15 9.99 16.88
CA TYR A 218 -0.86 9.82 15.45
C TYR A 218 -1.63 8.64 14.82
N CYS A 219 -2.95 8.65 14.96
CA CYS A 219 -3.81 7.52 14.58
C CYS A 219 -3.92 7.30 13.06
N GLY A 220 -3.37 8.18 12.22
CA GLY A 220 -3.50 8.08 10.77
C GLY A 220 -4.97 8.13 10.35
N ASN A 221 -5.42 7.11 9.62
CA ASN A 221 -6.82 6.94 9.23
C ASN A 221 -7.68 6.24 10.32
N GLY A 222 -7.20 6.17 11.57
CA GLY A 222 -7.91 5.55 12.69
C GLY A 222 -7.77 4.02 12.79
N ASN A 223 -6.74 3.43 12.15
CA ASN A 223 -6.61 1.98 12.02
C ASN A 223 -6.76 1.23 13.35
N PHE A 224 -6.00 1.59 14.39
CA PHE A 224 -6.09 0.95 15.70
C PHE A 224 -7.26 1.48 16.53
N SER A 225 -7.46 2.79 16.60
CA SER A 225 -8.58 3.42 17.33
C SER A 225 -9.92 2.74 17.06
N LEU A 226 -10.27 2.51 15.80
CA LEU A 226 -11.56 1.92 15.42
C LEU A 226 -11.67 0.45 15.82
N ALA A 227 -10.59 -0.32 15.68
CA ALA A 227 -10.57 -1.72 16.10
C ALA A 227 -10.64 -1.84 17.63
N LEU A 228 -9.91 -0.99 18.35
CA LEU A 228 -9.82 -1.01 19.81
C LEU A 228 -11.04 -0.41 20.49
N ALA A 229 -11.85 0.41 19.81
CA ALA A 229 -13.02 1.07 20.38
C ALA A 229 -14.00 0.12 21.09
N GLN A 230 -14.04 -1.15 20.70
CA GLN A 230 -14.87 -2.16 21.35
C GLN A 230 -14.49 -2.46 22.82
N ASN A 231 -13.25 -2.14 23.21
CA ASN A 231 -12.69 -2.45 24.54
C ASN A 231 -12.66 -1.24 25.49
N PHE A 232 -13.14 -0.07 25.08
CA PHE A 232 -13.05 1.17 25.87
C PHE A 232 -14.37 1.96 25.84
N ASP A 233 -14.63 2.74 26.90
CA ASP A 233 -15.85 3.55 27.00
C ASP A 233 -15.88 4.65 25.93
N ARG A 234 -14.74 5.32 25.72
CA ARG A 234 -14.52 6.30 24.65
C ARG A 234 -13.08 6.19 24.14
N VAL A 235 -12.89 6.63 22.89
CA VAL A 235 -11.58 6.76 22.27
C VAL A 235 -11.34 8.21 21.89
N LEU A 236 -10.21 8.76 22.33
CA LEU A 236 -9.68 10.03 21.85
C LEU A 236 -8.47 9.75 20.97
N ALA A 237 -8.55 10.08 19.69
CA ALA A 237 -7.47 9.85 18.74
C ALA A 237 -6.95 11.18 18.20
N THR A 238 -5.63 11.34 18.11
CA THR A 238 -4.99 12.57 17.61
C THR A 238 -4.23 12.32 16.32
N GLU A 239 -4.31 13.26 15.39
CA GLU A 239 -3.60 13.19 14.10
C GLU A 239 -3.31 14.62 13.60
N LEU A 240 -2.16 14.80 12.96
CA LEU A 240 -1.68 16.08 12.43
C LEU A 240 -2.06 16.27 10.96
N ALA A 241 -1.99 15.20 10.17
CA ALA A 241 -2.22 15.24 8.74
C ALA A 241 -3.71 15.36 8.42
N LYS A 242 -4.12 16.51 7.88
CA LYS A 242 -5.52 16.79 7.54
C LYS A 242 -6.19 15.69 6.68
N PRO A 243 -5.56 15.14 5.62
CA PRO A 243 -6.18 14.05 4.85
C PRO A 243 -6.38 12.76 5.67
N SER A 244 -5.48 12.50 6.62
CA SER A 244 -5.60 11.36 7.54
C SER A 244 -6.76 11.58 8.53
N VAL A 245 -6.90 12.80 9.07
CA VAL A 245 -8.04 13.17 9.93
C VAL A 245 -9.38 13.02 9.20
N GLU A 246 -9.47 13.52 7.97
CA GLU A 246 -10.69 13.39 7.15
C GLU A 246 -11.01 11.92 6.87
N SER A 247 -9.97 11.12 6.57
CA SER A 247 -10.12 9.68 6.38
C SER A 247 -10.55 8.96 7.66
N ALA A 248 -10.02 9.35 8.82
CA ALA A 248 -10.40 8.78 10.12
C ALA A 248 -11.83 9.16 10.53
N GLN A 249 -12.35 10.31 10.07
CA GLN A 249 -13.75 10.72 10.29
C GLN A 249 -14.72 10.01 9.33
N TYR A 250 -14.25 9.66 8.13
CA TYR A 250 -15.02 8.87 7.18
C TYR A 250 -15.21 7.42 7.67
N ASN A 251 -14.16 6.86 8.28
CA ASN A 251 -14.13 5.50 8.82
C ASN A 251 -14.94 5.38 10.12
#